data_AF-A0A952M875-F1
#
_entry.id   AF-A0A952M875-F1
#
_cell.length_a   1.000
_cell.length_b   1.000
_cell.length_c   1.000
_cell.angle_alpha   90.00
_cell.angle_beta   90.00
_cell.angle_gamma   90.00
#
_symmetry.space_group_name_H-M   'P 1'
#
loop_
_entity.id
_entity.type
_entity.pdbx_description
1 polymer ?
#
loop_
_entity_poly.entity_id
_entity_poly.type
_entity_poly.pdbx_seq_one_letter_code
_entity_poly.pdbx_strand_id
1 'polypeptide(L)'
;MQRDIEFEKSVGKKLREIRSNLGWSQKYLADIANMEQNQIQRVENAKNTTSLAIITAIAKALGKQPFELLKIDHQVKVNINLEITKRKNSNRTTRYIKSIATSSMLNSPKSVAEIVQICKLQFNVSVSSSAASAVLKKLTDQKLIKRLPARIKGRFVYLKK
;
A
#
# COMPACT_ATOMS: atom_id res chain seq x y z
N MET A 1 3.88 0.80 -16.46
CA MET A 1 3.59 -0.55 -15.94
C MET A 1 4.60 -1.50 -16.57
N GLN A 2 5.27 -2.34 -15.80
CA GLN A 2 6.20 -3.33 -16.34
C GLN A 2 5.39 -4.48 -16.95
N ARG A 3 5.65 -4.82 -18.22
CA ARG A 3 4.98 -5.93 -18.93
C ARG A 3 5.63 -7.25 -18.54
N ASP A 4 4.82 -8.29 -18.35
CA ASP A 4 5.27 -9.67 -18.30
C ASP A 4 5.20 -10.26 -19.71
N ILE A 5 6.31 -10.16 -20.45
CA ILE A 5 6.37 -10.55 -21.86
C ILE A 5 6.18 -12.07 -22.02
N GLU A 6 6.62 -12.87 -21.06
CA GLU A 6 6.50 -14.33 -21.12
C GLU A 6 5.04 -14.77 -20.91
N PHE A 7 4.32 -14.12 -19.99
CA PHE A 7 2.89 -14.29 -19.83
C PHE A 7 2.14 -13.93 -21.12
N GLU A 8 2.41 -12.74 -21.68
CA GLU A 8 1.74 -12.28 -22.90
C GLU A 8 2.02 -13.20 -24.10
N LYS A 9 3.25 -13.71 -24.25
CA LYS A 9 3.60 -14.71 -25.29
C LYS A 9 2.82 -16.01 -25.12
N SER A 10 2.67 -16.47 -23.88
CA SER A 10 1.94 -17.70 -23.57
C SER A 10 0.44 -17.54 -23.89
N VAL A 11 -0.16 -16.38 -23.57
CA VAL A 11 -1.54 -16.05 -23.99
C VAL A 11 -1.66 -15.99 -25.51
N GLY A 12 -0.74 -15.31 -26.20
CA GLY A 12 -0.74 -15.22 -27.66
C GLY A 12 -0.63 -16.58 -28.34
N LYS A 13 0.21 -17.48 -27.81
CA LYS A 13 0.34 -18.87 -28.26
C LYS A 13 -0.98 -19.64 -28.06
N LYS A 14 -1.61 -19.54 -26.88
CA LYS A 14 -2.88 -20.21 -26.59
C LYS A 14 -3.99 -19.79 -27.55
N LEU A 15 -4.09 -18.50 -27.84
CA LEU A 15 -5.05 -17.95 -28.79
C LEU A 15 -4.79 -18.49 -30.21
N ARG A 16 -3.52 -18.52 -30.62
CA ARG A 16 -3.09 -19.10 -31.90
C ARG A 16 -3.45 -20.58 -32.02
N GLU A 17 -3.28 -21.35 -30.95
CA GLU A 17 -3.64 -22.77 -30.89
C GLU A 17 -5.15 -22.96 -31.06
N ILE A 18 -5.97 -22.24 -30.29
CA ILE A 18 -7.44 -22.31 -30.39
C ILE A 18 -7.89 -21.95 -31.81
N ARG A 19 -7.38 -20.85 -32.37
CA ARG A 19 -7.71 -20.43 -33.74
C ARG A 19 -7.28 -21.48 -34.77
N SER A 20 -6.07 -22.01 -34.67
CA SER A 20 -5.54 -22.98 -35.63
C SER A 20 -6.27 -24.32 -35.55
N ASN A 21 -6.73 -24.73 -34.37
CA ASN A 21 -7.53 -25.95 -34.18
C ASN A 21 -8.92 -25.84 -34.82
N LEU A 22 -9.44 -24.63 -35.01
CA LEU A 22 -10.65 -24.36 -35.79
C LEU A 22 -10.39 -24.26 -37.31
N GLY A 23 -9.12 -24.33 -37.74
CA GLY A 23 -8.73 -24.13 -39.14
C GLY A 23 -8.81 -22.67 -39.61
N TRP A 24 -8.93 -21.71 -38.69
CA TRP A 24 -9.19 -20.31 -39.04
C TRP A 24 -7.89 -19.55 -39.35
N SER A 25 -7.93 -18.67 -40.36
CA SER A 25 -6.84 -17.71 -40.60
C SER A 25 -6.93 -16.52 -39.62
N GLN A 26 -5.84 -15.76 -39.46
CA GLN A 26 -5.87 -14.53 -38.66
C GLN A 26 -6.85 -13.50 -39.23
N LYS A 27 -6.93 -13.38 -40.56
CA LYS A 27 -7.88 -12.54 -41.29
C LYS A 27 -9.32 -12.92 -40.93
N TYR A 28 -9.63 -14.21 -40.98
CA TYR A 28 -10.97 -14.71 -40.66
C TYR A 28 -11.36 -14.41 -39.21
N LEU A 29 -10.48 -14.68 -38.24
CA LEU A 29 -10.74 -14.33 -36.84
C LEU A 29 -10.96 -12.82 -36.66
N ALA A 30 -10.18 -12.00 -37.35
CA ALA A 30 -10.31 -10.55 -37.29
C ALA A 30 -11.67 -10.09 -37.82
N ASP A 31 -12.14 -10.68 -38.93
CA ASP A 31 -13.44 -10.38 -39.54
C ASP A 31 -14.59 -10.75 -38.59
N ILE A 32 -14.55 -11.93 -37.95
CA ILE A 32 -15.56 -12.35 -36.97
C ILE A 32 -15.51 -11.49 -35.70
N ALA A 33 -14.31 -11.07 -35.27
CA ALA A 33 -14.14 -10.21 -34.11
C ALA A 33 -14.45 -8.73 -34.39
N ASN A 34 -14.75 -8.35 -35.65
CA ASN A 34 -14.86 -6.97 -36.11
C ASN A 34 -13.62 -6.12 -35.76
N MET A 35 -12.45 -6.63 -36.12
CA MET A 35 -11.14 -6.05 -35.82
C MET A 35 -10.22 -6.06 -37.04
N GLU A 36 -9.19 -5.21 -37.02
CA GLU A 36 -8.10 -5.26 -38.00
C GLU A 36 -7.25 -6.53 -37.83
N GLN A 37 -6.88 -7.19 -38.94
CA GLN A 37 -6.01 -8.39 -38.91
C GLN A 37 -4.70 -8.13 -38.15
N ASN A 38 -4.14 -6.93 -38.29
CA ASN A 38 -2.93 -6.52 -37.59
C ASN A 38 -3.09 -6.56 -36.06
N GLN A 39 -4.31 -6.35 -35.53
CA GLN A 39 -4.55 -6.48 -34.10
C GLN A 39 -4.43 -7.95 -33.66
N ILE A 40 -5.04 -8.88 -34.39
CA ILE A 40 -4.89 -10.32 -34.11
C ILE A 40 -3.42 -10.74 -34.15
N GLN A 41 -2.69 -10.31 -35.19
CA GLN A 41 -1.26 -10.59 -35.32
C GLN A 41 -0.46 -10.05 -34.13
N ARG A 42 -0.76 -8.82 -33.67
CA ARG A 42 -0.07 -8.19 -32.53
C ARG A 42 -0.32 -8.94 -31.22
N VAL A 43 -1.55 -9.40 -31.01
CA VAL A 43 -1.93 -10.20 -29.83
C VAL A 43 -1.21 -11.56 -29.86
N GLU A 44 -1.30 -12.31 -30.96
CA GLU A 44 -0.69 -13.65 -31.06
C GLU A 44 0.84 -13.63 -30.91
N ASN A 45 1.49 -12.52 -31.25
CA ASN A 45 2.94 -12.36 -31.15
C ASN A 45 3.41 -11.55 -29.92
N ALA A 46 2.51 -11.19 -29.01
CA ALA A 46 2.82 -10.35 -27.84
C ALA A 46 3.53 -9.02 -28.17
N LYS A 47 3.26 -8.43 -29.33
CA LYS A 47 3.90 -7.18 -29.77
C LYS A 47 3.37 -5.96 -29.01
N ASN A 48 2.14 -6.03 -28.50
CA ASN A 48 1.45 -4.92 -27.86
C ASN A 48 0.73 -5.39 -26.58
N THR A 49 0.57 -4.49 -25.62
CA THR A 49 -0.33 -4.72 -24.48
C THR A 49 -1.75 -4.89 -25.00
N THR A 50 -2.38 -6.02 -24.66
CA THR A 50 -3.73 -6.34 -25.09
C THR A 50 -4.72 -5.86 -24.02
N SER A 51 -5.72 -5.08 -24.44
CA SER A 51 -6.77 -4.63 -23.51
C SER A 51 -7.79 -5.74 -23.25
N LEU A 52 -8.53 -5.63 -22.14
CA LEU A 52 -9.63 -6.55 -21.85
C LEU A 52 -10.70 -6.53 -22.96
N ALA A 53 -10.97 -5.38 -23.58
CA ALA A 53 -11.91 -5.26 -24.69
C ALA A 53 -11.50 -6.16 -25.87
N ILE A 54 -10.20 -6.16 -26.24
CA ILE A 54 -9.67 -7.02 -27.30
C ILE A 54 -9.79 -8.50 -26.92
N ILE A 55 -9.40 -8.88 -25.70
CA ILE A 55 -9.53 -10.27 -25.23
C ILE A 55 -10.99 -10.72 -25.30
N THR A 56 -11.94 -9.88 -24.88
CA THR A 56 -13.36 -10.22 -24.93
C THR A 56 -13.91 -10.33 -26.34
N ALA A 57 -13.48 -9.48 -27.27
CA ALA A 57 -13.89 -9.55 -28.67
C ALA A 57 -13.40 -10.85 -29.32
N ILE A 58 -12.13 -11.20 -29.11
CA ILE A 58 -11.55 -12.44 -29.62
C ILE A 58 -12.20 -13.67 -28.98
N ALA A 59 -12.43 -13.66 -27.67
CA ALA A 59 -13.09 -14.76 -26.98
C ALA A 59 -14.49 -15.01 -27.54
N LYS A 60 -15.30 -13.96 -27.73
CA LYS A 60 -16.62 -14.04 -28.37
C LYS A 60 -16.53 -14.61 -29.77
N ALA A 61 -15.60 -14.12 -30.59
CA ALA A 61 -15.40 -14.60 -31.96
C ALA A 61 -15.03 -16.09 -32.02
N LEU A 62 -14.24 -16.57 -31.06
CA LEU A 62 -13.84 -17.98 -30.94
C LEU A 62 -14.89 -18.87 -30.25
N GLY A 63 -16.02 -18.32 -29.80
CA GLY A 63 -17.02 -19.07 -29.02
C GLY A 63 -16.50 -19.53 -27.66
N LYS A 64 -15.64 -18.72 -27.02
CA LYS A 64 -14.98 -19.00 -25.74
C LYS A 64 -15.26 -17.93 -24.70
N GLN A 65 -15.07 -18.29 -23.44
CA GLN A 65 -15.00 -17.34 -22.35
C GLN A 65 -13.60 -16.70 -22.26
N PRO A 66 -13.48 -15.42 -21.88
CA PRO A 66 -12.18 -14.74 -21.78
C PRO A 66 -11.14 -15.47 -20.93
N PHE A 67 -11.56 -16.09 -19.81
CA PHE A 67 -10.65 -16.82 -18.92
C PHE A 67 -10.05 -18.07 -19.57
N GLU A 68 -10.73 -18.67 -20.58
CA GLU A 68 -10.19 -19.83 -21.30
C GLU A 68 -8.98 -19.45 -22.14
N LEU A 69 -8.94 -18.21 -22.65
CA LEU A 69 -7.78 -17.67 -23.38
C LEU A 69 -6.59 -17.41 -22.45
N LEU A 70 -6.86 -17.19 -21.16
CA LEU A 70 -5.87 -16.91 -20.12
C LEU A 70 -5.43 -18.15 -19.34
N LYS A 71 -6.00 -19.33 -19.64
CA LYS A 71 -5.64 -20.60 -19.00
C LYS A 71 -4.36 -21.14 -19.65
N ILE A 72 -3.22 -20.72 -19.11
CA ILE A 72 -1.87 -21.00 -19.58
C ILE A 72 -0.95 -21.47 -18.45
N ASP A 73 0.10 -22.21 -18.80
CA ASP A 73 1.11 -22.72 -17.88
C ASP A 73 2.24 -21.68 -17.67
N HIS A 74 1.88 -20.43 -17.35
CA HIS A 74 2.84 -19.38 -16.98
C HIS A 74 2.46 -18.77 -15.63
N GLN A 75 3.40 -18.77 -14.70
CA GLN A 75 3.19 -18.20 -13.36
C GLN A 75 3.74 -16.77 -13.30
N VAL A 76 2.89 -15.82 -12.94
CA VAL A 76 3.29 -14.43 -12.72
C VAL A 76 3.86 -14.25 -11.30
N LYS A 77 4.80 -13.31 -11.13
CA LYS A 77 5.29 -12.94 -9.80
C LYS A 77 4.18 -12.24 -9.02
N VAL A 78 3.64 -12.93 -8.03
CA VAL A 78 2.57 -12.41 -7.16
C VAL A 78 3.14 -11.63 -5.98
N ASN A 79 2.41 -10.61 -5.53
CA ASN A 79 2.71 -9.98 -4.26
C ASN A 79 2.33 -10.93 -3.12
N ILE A 80 3.33 -11.51 -2.46
CA ILE A 80 3.15 -12.37 -1.28
C ILE A 80 3.00 -11.58 0.02
N ASN A 81 3.43 -10.30 0.03
CA ASN A 81 3.31 -9.45 1.21
C ASN A 81 1.97 -8.70 1.15
N LEU A 82 0.93 -9.40 1.60
CA LEU A 82 -0.42 -8.88 1.74
C LEU A 82 -0.67 -8.31 3.14
N GLU A 83 0.34 -8.33 4.02
CA GLU A 83 0.23 -7.69 5.32
C GLU A 83 0.10 -6.18 5.10
N ILE A 84 -1.12 -5.67 5.26
CA ILE A 84 -1.35 -4.24 5.43
C ILE A 84 -0.63 -3.88 6.72
N THR A 85 0.61 -3.39 6.61
CA THR A 85 1.26 -2.77 7.76
C THR A 85 0.35 -1.63 8.19
N LYS A 86 -0.39 -1.83 9.29
CA LYS A 86 -1.11 -0.73 9.94
C LYS A 86 -0.09 0.37 10.07
N ARG A 87 -0.28 1.51 9.38
CA ARG A 87 0.59 2.68 9.51
C ARG A 87 0.85 2.85 11.00
N LYS A 88 2.10 2.65 11.44
CA LYS A 88 2.51 2.92 12.82
C LYS A 88 2.44 4.43 13.01
N ASN A 89 1.24 4.97 13.20
CA ASN A 89 1.02 6.29 13.76
C ASN A 89 1.30 6.24 15.27
N SER A 90 2.54 5.91 15.63
CA SER A 90 3.13 6.50 16.82
C SER A 90 4.25 7.40 16.29
N ASN A 91 3.97 8.70 16.20
CA ASN A 91 5.03 9.69 16.10
C ASN A 91 6.11 9.29 17.12
N ARG A 92 7.38 9.24 16.71
CA ARG A 92 8.53 8.86 17.55
C ARG A 92 8.44 9.53 18.93
N THR A 93 8.00 10.80 18.92
CA THR A 93 7.61 11.63 20.07
C THR A 93 6.61 10.99 21.04
N THR A 94 5.50 10.43 20.54
CA THR A 94 4.49 9.77 21.36
C THR A 94 5.06 8.59 22.13
N ARG A 95 5.99 7.83 21.53
CA ARG A 95 6.64 6.70 22.20
C ARG A 95 7.52 7.17 23.35
N TYR A 96 8.40 8.15 23.12
CA TYR A 96 9.32 8.64 24.15
C TYR A 96 8.57 9.32 25.31
N ILE A 97 7.56 10.13 25.00
CA ILE A 97 6.77 10.80 26.04
C ILE A 97 5.95 9.79 26.83
N LYS A 98 5.39 8.74 26.20
CA LYS A 98 4.76 7.65 26.92
C LYS A 98 5.74 6.94 27.85
N SER A 99 6.96 6.65 27.40
CA SER A 99 7.97 6.01 28.27
C SER A 99 8.34 6.88 29.48
N ILE A 100 8.41 8.20 29.31
CA ILE A 100 8.66 9.14 30.43
C ILE A 100 7.44 9.22 31.35
N ALA A 101 6.21 9.23 30.81
CA ALA A 101 4.98 9.25 31.59
C ALA A 101 4.80 8.00 32.46
N THR A 102 5.28 6.84 32.00
CA THR A 102 5.26 5.60 32.77
C THR A 102 6.43 5.45 33.73
N SER A 103 7.56 6.13 33.50
CA SER A 103 8.75 6.02 34.33
C SER A 103 8.66 6.84 35.63
N SER A 104 9.63 6.64 36.52
CA SER A 104 9.78 7.42 37.76
C SER A 104 10.12 8.91 37.51
N MET A 105 10.42 9.28 36.26
CA MET A 105 10.81 10.64 35.89
C MET A 105 9.67 11.65 36.00
N LEU A 106 8.41 11.23 36.05
CA LEU A 106 7.24 12.09 36.25
C LEU A 106 6.62 11.95 37.66
N ASN A 107 7.36 11.42 38.63
CA ASN A 107 6.93 11.39 40.04
C ASN A 107 6.97 12.77 40.72
N SER A 108 7.64 13.75 40.10
CA SER A 108 7.58 15.16 40.49
C SER A 108 6.96 16.01 39.37
N PRO A 109 6.31 17.14 39.68
CA PRO A 109 5.68 17.98 38.67
C PRO A 109 6.72 18.54 37.70
N LYS A 110 6.55 18.29 36.40
CA LYS A 110 7.47 18.77 35.35
C LYS A 110 6.75 19.55 34.27
N SER A 111 7.38 20.63 33.82
CA SER A 111 6.95 21.41 32.67
C SER A 111 7.25 20.69 31.36
N VAL A 112 6.61 21.14 30.27
CA VAL A 112 6.88 20.60 28.92
C VAL A 112 8.35 20.76 28.53
N ALA A 113 8.99 21.87 28.90
CA ALA A 113 10.40 22.14 28.58
C ALA A 113 11.32 21.13 29.28
N GLU A 114 11.07 20.83 30.55
CA GLU A 114 11.83 19.81 31.28
C GLU A 114 11.63 18.41 30.70
N ILE A 115 10.40 18.08 30.30
CA ILE A 115 10.11 16.78 29.66
C ILE A 115 10.81 16.65 28.31
N VAL A 116 10.85 17.73 27.51
CA VAL A 116 11.61 17.77 26.25
C VAL A 116 13.11 17.61 26.52
N GLN A 117 13.64 18.25 27.56
CA GLN A 117 15.05 18.12 27.93
C GLN A 117 15.38 16.69 28.38
N ILE A 118 14.49 16.05 29.14
CA ILE A 118 14.63 14.63 29.53
C ILE A 118 14.63 13.73 28.27
N CYS A 119 13.77 14.00 27.27
CA CYS A 119 13.81 13.27 26.01
C CYS A 119 15.18 13.36 25.32
N LYS A 120 15.79 14.56 25.33
CA LYS A 120 17.09 14.81 24.74
C LYS A 120 18.20 14.06 25.49
N LEU A 121 18.19 14.10 26.83
CA LEU A 121 19.21 13.47 27.66
C LEU A 121 19.11 11.94 27.67
N GLN A 122 17.89 11.39 27.80
CA GLN A 122 17.69 9.95 28.00
C GLN A 122 17.66 9.16 26.69
N PHE A 123 17.14 9.77 25.60
CA PHE A 123 16.90 9.06 24.34
C PHE A 123 17.65 9.67 23.15
N ASN A 124 18.47 10.71 23.38
CA ASN A 124 19.18 11.46 22.34
C ASN A 124 18.25 11.92 21.20
N VAL A 125 17.04 12.38 21.55
CA VAL A 125 16.02 12.81 20.58
C VAL A 125 15.58 14.24 20.87
N SER A 126 15.63 15.09 19.84
CA SER A 126 15.03 16.42 19.87
C SER A 126 13.53 16.34 19.59
N VAL A 127 12.72 16.87 20.51
CA VAL A 127 11.26 16.89 20.42
C VAL A 127 10.78 18.33 20.50
N SER A 128 9.88 18.75 19.62
CA SER A 128 9.29 20.09 19.72
C SER A 128 8.33 20.20 20.90
N SER A 129 8.33 21.35 21.58
CA SER A 129 7.42 21.60 22.71
C SER A 129 5.94 21.51 22.32
N SER A 130 5.59 21.87 21.08
CA SER A 130 4.22 21.73 20.56
C SER A 130 3.80 20.27 20.42
N ALA A 131 4.66 19.42 19.85
CA ALA A 131 4.40 17.99 19.74
C ALA A 131 4.35 17.31 21.11
N ALA A 132 5.24 17.72 22.03
CA ALA A 132 5.23 17.18 23.37
C ALA A 132 3.97 17.54 24.15
N SER A 133 3.56 18.81 24.07
CA SER A 133 2.32 19.31 24.67
C SER A 133 1.08 18.57 24.14
N ALA A 134 1.00 18.32 22.83
CA ALA A 134 -0.11 17.59 22.23
C ALA A 134 -0.22 16.15 22.77
N VAL A 135 0.92 15.45 22.92
CA VAL A 135 0.93 14.09 23.49
C VAL A 135 0.56 14.11 24.98
N LEU A 136 1.11 15.03 25.76
CA LEU A 136 0.82 15.15 27.19
C LEU A 136 -0.66 15.49 27.45
N LYS A 137 -1.27 16.36 26.63
CA LYS A 137 -2.71 16.63 26.67
C LYS A 137 -3.50 15.33 26.47
N LYS A 138 -3.17 14.56 25.43
CA LYS A 138 -3.82 13.27 25.18
C LYS A 138 -3.67 12.28 26.33
N LEU A 139 -2.50 12.23 26.98
CA LEU A 139 -2.27 11.36 28.15
C LEU A 139 -3.06 11.83 29.38
N THR A 140 -3.27 13.15 29.51
CA THR A 140 -4.13 13.74 30.54
C THR A 140 -5.60 13.36 30.31
N ASP A 141 -6.07 13.47 29.06
CA ASP A 141 -7.44 13.07 28.66
C ASP A 141 -7.67 11.57 28.92
N GLN A 142 -6.63 10.74 28.73
CA GLN A 142 -6.62 9.31 29.05
C GLN A 142 -6.44 9.00 30.55
N LYS A 143 -6.40 10.01 31.43
CA LYS A 143 -6.25 9.90 32.89
C LYS A 143 -4.97 9.18 33.36
N LEU A 144 -3.93 9.13 32.53
CA LEU A 144 -2.64 8.50 32.86
C LEU A 144 -1.71 9.43 33.63
N ILE A 145 -1.85 10.75 33.42
CA ILE A 145 -1.09 11.79 34.10
C ILE A 145 -2.04 12.91 34.56
N LYS A 146 -1.66 13.64 35.60
CA LYS A 146 -2.35 14.83 36.11
C LYS A 146 -1.70 16.08 35.53
N ARG A 147 -2.52 17.06 35.14
CA ARG A 147 -2.09 18.40 34.72
C ARG A 147 -2.45 19.40 35.82
N LEU A 148 -1.46 20.14 36.28
CA LEU A 148 -1.60 21.13 37.37
C LEU A 148 -1.19 22.53 36.86
N PRO A 149 -1.78 23.60 37.41
CA PRO A 149 -1.31 24.95 37.12
C PRO A 149 0.12 25.13 37.65
N ALA A 150 0.98 25.74 36.83
CA ALA A 150 2.32 26.11 37.27
C ALA A 150 2.28 27.40 38.10
N ARG A 151 3.40 27.71 38.79
CA ARG A 151 3.58 28.99 39.51
C ARG A 151 3.40 30.21 38.59
N ILE A 152 3.73 30.07 37.30
CA ILE A 152 3.54 31.11 36.28
C ILE A 152 2.14 30.97 35.67
N LYS A 153 1.35 32.04 35.71
CA LYS A 153 -0.02 32.10 35.16
C LYS A 153 -0.02 31.67 33.68
N GLY A 154 -0.94 30.77 33.33
CA GLY A 154 -1.07 30.24 31.97
C GLY A 154 -0.13 29.08 31.60
N ARG A 155 0.80 28.69 32.48
CA ARG A 155 1.66 27.51 32.30
C ARG A 155 1.16 26.32 33.12
N PHE A 156 1.56 25.13 32.71
CA PHE A 156 1.12 23.88 33.33
C PHE A 156 2.31 22.95 33.55
N VAL A 157 2.20 22.15 34.61
CA VAL A 157 3.10 21.05 34.91
C VAL A 157 2.32 19.74 34.89
N TYR A 158 3.04 18.67 34.60
CA TYR A 158 2.51 17.32 34.47
C TYR A 158 3.13 16.42 35.52
N LEU A 159 2.33 15.54 36.10
CA LEU A 159 2.72 14.61 37.15
C LEU A 159 2.07 13.25 36.86
N LYS A 160 2.79 12.15 37.10
CA LYS A 160 2.22 10.81 37.04
C LYS A 160 1.08 10.67 38.06
N LYS A 161 0.00 10.01 37.67
CA LYS A 161 -1.21 9.91 38.51
C LYS A 161 -0.94 9.16 39.81
#